data_AF-A0A353T2V6-F1
#
_entry.id   AF-A0A353T2V6-F1
#
_cell.length_a   1.000
_cell.length_b   1.000
_cell.length_c   1.000
_cell.angle_alpha   90.00
_cell.angle_beta   90.00
_cell.angle_gamma   90.00
#
_symmetry.space_group_name_H-M   'P 1'
#
loop_
_entity.id
_entity.type
_entity.pdbx_description
1 polymer ?
#
loop_
_entity_poly.entity_id
_entity_poly.type
_entity_poly.pdbx_seq_one_letter_code
_entity_poly.pdbx_strand_id
1 'polypeptide(L)' 'MKLFLAENWKDYELIDTGDGEKLERWGRFVLRRPDPQVIWPRASDDKFWNIAHARYHRSNTGGGS' A
#
# COMPACT_ATOMS: atom_id res chain seq x y z
N MET A 1 10.45 3.88 25.14
CA MET A 1 9.39 3.89 24.10
C MET A 1 9.11 2.44 23.73
N LYS A 2 7.84 2.02 23.70
CA LYS A 2 7.46 0.63 23.40
C LYS A 2 6.92 0.56 21.97
N LEU A 3 7.49 -0.33 21.16
CA LEU A 3 6.99 -0.63 19.81
C LEU A 3 5.95 -1.75 19.91
N PHE A 4 4.83 -1.58 19.23
CA PHE A 4 3.81 -2.61 19.08
C PHE A 4 3.82 -3.09 17.63
N LEU A 5 3.86 -4.40 17.43
CA LEU A 5 3.82 -5.03 16.11
C LEU A 5 2.44 -5.65 15.88
N ALA A 6 1.88 -5.42 14.70
CA ALA A 6 0.57 -5.88 14.29
C ALA A 6 0.68 -7.01 13.25
N GLU A 7 1.19 -8.17 13.67
CA GLU A 7 1.58 -9.27 12.77
C GLU A 7 0.51 -10.37 12.61
N ASN A 8 -0.54 -10.35 13.44
CA ASN A 8 -1.52 -11.45 13.52
C ASN A 8 -2.80 -11.22 12.70
N TRP A 9 -2.80 -10.24 11.78
CA TRP A 9 -3.98 -9.96 10.96
C TRP A 9 -4.10 -11.05 9.88
N LYS A 10 -5.33 -11.53 9.66
CA LYS A 10 -5.59 -12.60 8.67
C LYS A 10 -6.07 -12.03 7.33
N ASP A 11 -6.97 -11.06 7.43
CA ASP A 11 -7.60 -10.43 6.28
C ASP A 11 -6.87 -9.19 5.80
N TYR A 12 -5.78 -8.78 6.45
CA TYR A 12 -5.00 -7.63 6.04
C TYR A 12 -3.51 -7.95 6.06
N GLU A 13 -2.80 -7.40 5.09
CA GLU A 13 -1.35 -7.47 5.00
C GLU A 13 -0.84 -6.26 4.22
N LEU A 14 0.16 -5.57 4.77
CA LEU A 14 0.95 -4.60 4.01
C LEU A 14 2.03 -5.38 3.28
N ILE A 15 1.87 -5.55 1.97
CA ILE A 15 2.74 -6.39 1.14
C ILE A 15 4.05 -5.65 0.82
N ASP A 16 3.94 -4.41 0.36
CA ASP A 16 5.09 -3.61 -0.06
C ASP A 16 4.80 -2.10 -0.01
N THR A 17 5.85 -1.29 0.04
CA THR A 17 5.79 0.17 0.01
C THR A 17 6.95 0.75 -0.80
N GLY A 18 6.68 1.80 -1.56
CA GLY A 18 7.70 2.56 -2.25
C GLY A 18 7.11 3.55 -3.26
N ASP A 19 7.90 4.56 -3.59
CA ASP A 19 7.55 5.60 -4.56
C ASP A 19 6.22 6.33 -4.25
N GLY A 20 5.98 6.62 -2.97
CA GLY A 20 4.76 7.32 -2.52
C GLY A 20 3.50 6.46 -2.50
N GLU A 21 3.63 5.13 -2.60
CA GLU A 21 2.49 4.21 -2.62
C GLU A 21 2.71 3.00 -1.70
N LYS A 22 1.61 2.33 -1.37
CA LYS A 22 1.57 1.05 -0.67
C LYS A 22 0.72 0.03 -1.40
N LEU A 23 1.14 -1.23 -1.30
CA LEU A 23 0.45 -2.41 -1.82
C LEU A 23 -0.09 -3.21 -0.63
N GLU A 24 -1.40 -3.36 -0.56
CA GLU A 24 -2.08 -3.97 0.59
C GLU A 24 -2.99 -5.10 0.13
N ARG A 25 -3.02 -6.22 0.87
CA ARG A 25 -4.05 -7.25 0.74
C ARG A 25 -5.19 -6.98 1.71
N TRP A 26 -6.42 -7.06 1.21
CA TRP A 26 -7.67 -6.97 1.96
C TRP A 26 -8.54 -8.18 1.61
N GLY A 27 -8.46 -9.22 2.44
CA GLY A 27 -9.02 -10.54 2.18
C GLY A 27 -8.42 -11.13 0.91
N ARG A 28 -9.27 -11.22 -0.13
CA ARG A 28 -8.90 -11.70 -1.48
C ARG A 28 -8.45 -10.60 -2.43
N PHE A 29 -8.63 -9.33 -2.07
CA PHE A 29 -8.32 -8.21 -2.93
C PHE A 29 -6.94 -7.65 -2.60
N VAL A 30 -6.29 -7.08 -3.60
CA VAL A 30 -4.98 -6.43 -3.48
C VAL A 30 -5.14 -5.04 -4.04
N LEU A 31 -4.82 -4.02 -3.25
CA LEU A 31 -5.06 -2.62 -3.57
C LEU A 31 -3.73 -1.87 -3.58
N ARG A 32 -3.55 -1.01 -4.58
CA ARG A 32 -2.46 -0.03 -4.63
C ARG A 32 -3.01 1.34 -4.25
N ARG A 33 -2.50 1.94 -3.18
CA ARG A 33 -2.97 3.23 -2.67
C ARG A 33 -1.81 4.21 -2.47
N PRO A 34 -2.02 5.53 -2.69
CA PRO A 34 -1.07 6.56 -2.30
C PRO A 34 -0.85 6.56 -0.79
N ASP A 35 0.38 6.74 -0.37
CA ASP A 35 0.74 6.98 1.02
C ASP A 35 1.85 8.05 1.09
N PRO A 36 1.53 9.29 1.50
CA PRO A 36 2.49 10.39 1.48
C PRO A 36 3.66 10.21 2.46
N GLN A 37 3.56 9.25 3.41
CA GLN A 37 4.63 8.96 4.36
C GLN A 37 5.66 7.97 3.79
N VAL A 38 5.35 7.30 2.68
CA VAL A 38 6.25 6.39 1.98
C VAL A 38 7.18 7.22 1.08
N ILE A 39 8.29 7.68 1.65
CA ILE A 39 9.25 8.59 0.98
C ILE A 39 10.46 7.87 0.38
N TRP A 40 10.54 6.55 0.50
CA TRP A 40 11.64 5.73 -0.01
C TRP A 40 11.31 5.15 -1.40
N PRO A 41 12.35 4.84 -2.20
CA PRO A 41 12.14 4.19 -3.49
C PRO A 41 11.59 2.79 -3.33
N ARG A 42 10.83 2.33 -4.31
CA ARG A 42 10.38 0.93 -4.38
C ARG A 42 11.56 -0.01 -4.61
N ALA A 43 11.64 -1.08 -3.81
CA ALA A 43 12.69 -2.08 -3.91
C ALA A 43 12.32 -3.25 -4.85
N SER A 44 11.04 -3.51 -5.07
CA SER A 44 10.53 -4.57 -5.94
C SER A 44 10.33 -4.11 -7.38
N ASP A 45 10.35 -5.08 -8.32
CA ASP A 45 10.04 -4.82 -9.74
C ASP A 45 8.58 -4.36 -9.89
N ASP A 46 8.32 -3.42 -10.79
CA ASP A 46 6.98 -2.96 -11.15
C ASP A 46 6.05 -4.11 -11.55
N LYS A 47 6.59 -5.19 -12.13
CA LYS A 47 5.80 -6.40 -12.44
C LYS A 47 5.14 -7.02 -11.21
N PHE A 48 5.77 -6.92 -10.04
CA PHE A 48 5.22 -7.41 -8.79
C PHE A 48 3.99 -6.59 -8.37
N TRP A 49 3.99 -5.28 -8.62
CA TRP A 49 2.89 -4.39 -8.26
C TRP A 49 1.67 -4.49 -9.19
N ASN A 50 1.80 -5.18 -10.33
CA ASN A 50 0.70 -5.44 -11.26
C ASN A 50 -0.32 -6.48 -10.74
N ILE A 51 -0.05 -7.13 -9.60
CA ILE A 51 -1.03 -8.02 -8.94
C ILE A 51 -2.20 -7.25 -8.31
N ALA A 52 -2.11 -5.92 -8.24
CA ALA A 52 -3.17 -5.09 -7.69
C ALA A 52 -4.46 -5.23 -8.49
N HIS A 53 -5.53 -5.63 -7.81
CA HIS A 53 -6.89 -5.70 -8.36
C HIS A 53 -7.47 -4.31 -8.63
N ALA A 54 -7.03 -3.30 -7.89
CA ALA A 54 -7.39 -1.91 -8.11
C ALA A 54 -6.29 -0.96 -7.64
N ARG A 55 -6.19 0.21 -8.30
CA ARG A 55 -5.31 1.30 -7.93
C ARG A 55 -6.12 2.57 -7.68
N TYR A 56 -5.96 3.16 -6.51
CA TYR A 56 -6.56 4.46 -6.23
C TYR A 56 -5.72 5.58 -6.86
N HIS A 57 -6.30 6.27 -7.83
CA HIS A 57 -5.72 7.49 -8.39
C HIS A 57 -6.34 8.68 -7.67
N ARG A 58 -5.51 9.44 -6.94
CA ARG A 58 -5.91 10.70 -6.33
C ARG A 58 -6.47 11.63 -7.41
N SER A 59 -7.69 12.12 -7.22
CA SER A 59 -8.22 13.22 -8.03
C SER A 59 -7.49 14.53 -7.69
N ASN A 60 -7.23 15.34 -8.72
CA ASN A 60 -6.71 16.70 -8.56
C ASN A 60 -7.68 17.64 -7.83
N THR A 61 -8.96 17.29 -7.74
CA THR A 61 -10.01 18.10 -7.08
C THR A 61 -10.29 17.71 -5.62
N GLY A 62 -9.50 16.80 -5.04
CA GLY A 62 -9.60 16.41 -3.63
C GLY A 62 -10.41 15.13 -3.39
N GLY A 63 -10.25 14.54 -2.18
CA GLY A 63 -10.93 13.29 -1.79
C GLY A 63 -10.46 12.63 -0.48
N GLY A 64 -9.38 13.11 0.15
CA GLY A 64 -8.91 12.61 1.45
C GLY A 64 -7.83 13.51 2.02
N SER A 65 -8.02 13.95 3.26
CA SER A 65 -7.11 14.76 4.07
C SER A 65 -6.35 13.89 5.04
#